data_AF-A0A9E6AI62-F1
#
_entry.id   AF-A0A9E6AI62-F1
#
_cell.length_a   1.000
_cell.length_b   1.000
_cell.length_c   1.000
_cell.angle_alpha   90.00
_cell.angle_beta   90.00
_cell.angle_gamma   90.00
#
_symmetry.space_group_name_H-M   'P 1'
#
loop_
_entity.id
_entity.type
_entity.pdbx_description
1 polymer ?
#
loop_
_entity_poly.entity_id
_entity_poly.type
_entity_poly.pdbx_seq_one_letter_code
_entity_poly.pdbx_strand_id
1 'polypeptide(L)'
;MRNNFQVAYERELDKVEEAHLVIARNLSSTLQRYAEDAIATFDYVVNDRQGQADLEALNKLLSSFDFRYVASFGISNGQTTELFASDFEALDADTLQRIRDEARPGPTQMSGVVQIEGKPFLILSRMSDADTVSIGVMDTDFLIAQQSA
;
A
#
# COMPACT_ATOMS: atom_id res chain seq x y z
N MET A 1 44.37 33.70 6.92
CA MET A 1 43.32 33.89 5.90
C MET A 1 42.59 32.58 5.72
N ARG A 2 41.34 32.47 6.15
CA ARG A 2 40.49 31.32 5.81
C ARG A 2 40.31 31.33 4.30
N ASN A 3 40.60 30.22 3.64
CA ASN A 3 40.62 30.12 2.18
C ASN A 3 39.17 30.25 1.68
N ASN A 4 38.84 31.31 0.94
CA ASN A 4 37.46 31.60 0.49
C ASN A 4 36.80 30.40 -0.23
N PHE A 5 37.60 29.57 -0.90
CA PHE A 5 37.17 28.33 -1.53
C PHE A 5 36.63 27.30 -0.53
N GLN A 6 37.25 27.16 0.64
CA GLN A 6 36.82 26.21 1.66
C GLN A 6 35.45 26.62 2.25
N VAL A 7 35.27 27.92 2.50
CA VAL A 7 33.98 28.47 2.98
C VAL A 7 32.89 28.35 1.91
N ALA A 8 33.23 28.54 0.63
CA ALA A 8 32.28 28.35 -0.46
C ALA A 8 31.88 26.87 -0.63
N TYR A 9 32.82 25.95 -0.47
CA TYR A 9 32.59 24.51 -0.53
C TYR A 9 31.73 24.00 0.63
N GLU A 10 32.05 24.40 1.87
CA GLU A 10 31.25 24.07 3.06
C GLU A 10 29.81 24.59 2.92
N ARG A 11 29.62 25.83 2.44
CA ARG A 11 28.28 26.37 2.17
C ARG A 11 27.50 25.62 1.10
N GLU A 12 28.18 25.08 0.10
CA GLU A 12 27.51 24.30 -0.94
C GLU A 12 27.10 22.92 -0.42
N LEU A 13 27.95 22.29 0.41
CA LEU A 13 27.60 21.05 1.10
C LEU A 13 26.41 21.23 2.04
N ASP A 14 26.42 22.27 2.87
CA ASP A 14 25.32 22.56 3.81
C ASP A 14 24.00 22.76 3.07
N LYS A 15 24.02 23.48 1.94
CA LYS A 15 22.82 23.68 1.10
C LYS A 15 22.31 22.38 0.49
N VAL A 16 23.21 21.52 0.01
CA VAL A 16 22.85 20.23 -0.57
C VAL A 16 22.25 19.31 0.51
N GLU A 17 22.83 19.30 1.71
CA GLU A 17 22.30 18.53 2.85
C GLU A 17 20.92 19.01 3.27
N GLU A 18 20.72 20.33 3.43
CA GLU A 18 19.42 20.90 3.76
C GLU A 18 18.37 20.59 2.67
N ALA A 19 18.74 20.69 1.39
CA ALA A 19 17.85 20.34 0.29
C ALA A 19 17.45 18.87 0.32
N HIS A 20 18.39 17.95 0.54
CA HIS A 20 18.10 16.52 0.66
C HIS A 20 17.19 16.20 1.84
N LEU A 21 17.39 16.85 2.99
CA LEU A 21 16.54 16.66 4.17
C LEU A 21 15.10 17.13 3.91
N VAL A 22 14.92 18.26 3.22
CA VAL A 22 13.60 18.75 2.84
C VAL A 22 12.92 17.78 1.87
N ILE A 23 13.63 17.30 0.85
CA ILE A 23 13.11 16.32 -0.11
C ILE A 23 12.68 15.04 0.62
N ALA A 24 13.54 14.50 1.49
CA ALA A 24 13.23 13.28 2.24
C ALA A 24 11.99 13.44 3.13
N ARG A 25 11.84 14.60 3.81
CA ARG A 25 10.66 14.89 4.64
C ARG A 25 9.39 14.97 3.82
N ASN A 26 9.42 15.67 2.69
CA ASN A 26 8.26 15.80 1.81
C ASN A 26 7.85 14.45 1.24
N LEU A 27 8.82 13.67 0.74
CA LEU A 27 8.57 12.32 0.23
C LEU A 27 7.95 11.43 1.31
N SER A 28 8.54 11.42 2.51
CA SER A 28 8.04 10.61 3.63
C SER A 28 6.61 11.00 4.01
N SER A 29 6.30 12.30 4.06
CA SER A 29 4.95 12.78 4.36
C SER A 29 3.93 12.40 3.29
N THR A 30 4.30 12.49 2.00
CA THR A 30 3.44 12.09 0.88
C THR A 30 3.16 10.60 0.93
N LEU A 31 4.19 9.78 1.15
CA LEU A 31 4.07 8.32 1.23
C LEU A 31 3.24 7.89 2.44
N GLN A 32 3.42 8.52 3.59
CA GLN A 32 2.61 8.26 4.78
C GLN A 32 1.14 8.55 4.50
N ARG A 33 0.83 9.72 3.91
CA ARG A 33 -0.54 10.09 3.58
C ARG A 33 -1.16 9.13 2.56
N TYR A 34 -0.42 8.75 1.53
CA TYR A 34 -0.88 7.75 0.58
C TYR A 34 -1.22 6.42 1.26
N ALA A 35 -0.36 5.95 2.18
CA ALA A 35 -0.62 4.71 2.91
C ALA A 35 -1.88 4.82 3.79
N GLU A 36 -2.06 5.95 4.48
CA GLU A 36 -3.26 6.23 5.30
C GLU A 36 -4.54 6.25 4.44
N ASP A 37 -4.50 6.93 3.28
CA ASP A 37 -5.63 7.03 2.36
C ASP A 37 -5.97 5.66 1.71
N ALA A 38 -4.95 4.87 1.36
CA ALA A 38 -5.12 3.51 0.83
C ALA A 38 -5.73 2.56 1.89
N ILE A 39 -5.27 2.64 3.14
CA ILE A 39 -5.83 1.87 4.26
C ILE A 39 -7.29 2.24 4.50
N ALA A 40 -7.61 3.54 4.54
CA ALA A 40 -8.98 4.00 4.73
C ALA A 40 -9.91 3.54 3.58
N THR A 41 -9.42 3.60 2.34
CA THR A 41 -10.14 3.12 1.16
C THR A 41 -10.41 1.62 1.25
N PHE A 42 -9.39 0.83 1.59
CA PHE A 42 -9.54 -0.60 1.80
C PHE A 42 -10.55 -0.89 2.91
N ASP A 43 -10.41 -0.24 4.07
CA ASP A 43 -11.31 -0.41 5.21
C ASP A 43 -12.76 -0.09 4.87
N TYR A 44 -13.01 0.95 4.06
CA TYR A 44 -14.33 1.28 3.57
C TYR A 44 -14.92 0.14 2.73
N VAL A 45 -14.15 -0.36 1.76
CA VAL A 45 -14.58 -1.43 0.83
C VAL A 45 -14.91 -2.72 1.58
N VAL A 46 -14.04 -3.17 2.49
CA VAL A 46 -14.24 -4.45 3.19
C VAL A 46 -15.30 -4.37 4.29
N ASN A 47 -15.72 -3.17 4.68
CA ASN A 47 -16.81 -2.94 5.64
C ASN A 47 -18.16 -2.65 4.98
N ASP A 48 -18.22 -2.39 3.67
CA ASP A 48 -19.48 -2.18 2.96
C ASP A 48 -20.25 -3.50 2.79
N ARG A 49 -20.91 -3.91 3.89
CA ARG A 49 -21.63 -5.19 4.00
C ARG A 49 -22.99 -5.22 3.30
N GLN A 50 -23.47 -4.09 2.77
CA GLN A 50 -24.84 -4.00 2.23
C GLN A 50 -24.91 -3.84 0.71
N GLY A 51 -23.77 -3.79 0.00
CA GLY A 51 -23.76 -3.66 -1.46
C GLY A 51 -24.50 -2.42 -1.96
N GLN A 52 -24.53 -1.36 -1.13
CA GLN A 52 -25.21 -0.10 -1.44
C GLN A 52 -24.28 0.87 -2.17
N ALA A 53 -22.96 0.60 -2.18
CA ALA A 53 -22.02 1.38 -2.96
C ALA A 53 -22.28 1.20 -4.46
N ASP A 54 -22.19 2.31 -5.19
CA ASP A 54 -22.09 2.30 -6.64
C ASP A 54 -20.79 1.58 -7.02
N LEU A 55 -20.92 0.36 -7.57
CA LEU A 55 -19.79 -0.50 -7.96
C LEU A 55 -18.86 0.22 -8.95
N GLU A 56 -19.39 1.09 -9.82
CA GLU A 56 -18.55 1.81 -10.78
C GLU A 56 -17.67 2.85 -10.05
N ALA A 57 -18.25 3.59 -9.11
CA ALA A 57 -17.53 4.55 -8.29
C ALA A 57 -16.48 3.86 -7.41
N LEU A 58 -16.81 2.70 -6.84
CA LEU A 58 -15.91 1.91 -6.02
C LEU A 58 -14.72 1.37 -6.83
N ASN A 59 -14.98 0.84 -8.03
CA ASN A 59 -13.93 0.35 -8.92
C ASN A 59 -12.98 1.48 -9.35
N LYS A 60 -13.52 2.68 -9.64
CA LYS A 60 -12.73 3.88 -9.94
C LYS A 60 -11.87 4.31 -8.75
N LEU A 61 -12.43 4.30 -7.55
CA LEU A 61 -11.71 4.64 -6.32
C LEU A 61 -10.54 3.66 -6.09
N LEU A 62 -10.80 2.36 -6.11
CA LEU A 62 -9.78 1.33 -5.94
C LEU A 62 -8.68 1.43 -7.01
N SER A 63 -9.05 1.62 -8.27
CA SER A 63 -8.08 1.80 -9.37
C SER A 63 -7.23 3.06 -9.20
N SER A 64 -7.78 4.14 -8.62
CA SER A 64 -7.04 5.40 -8.38
C SER A 64 -5.96 5.30 -7.30
N PHE A 65 -6.05 4.26 -6.46
CA PHE A 65 -5.04 3.90 -5.46
C PHE A 65 -4.21 2.69 -5.89
N ASP A 66 -4.22 2.33 -7.18
CA ASP A 66 -3.46 1.20 -7.74
C ASP A 66 -3.79 -0.16 -7.12
N PHE A 67 -4.99 -0.33 -6.54
CA PHE A 67 -5.46 -1.66 -6.19
C PHE A 67 -5.64 -2.48 -7.46
N ARG A 68 -5.19 -3.74 -7.38
CA ARG A 68 -5.33 -4.75 -8.43
C ARG A 68 -6.28 -5.86 -8.01
N TYR A 69 -6.40 -6.10 -6.71
CA TYR A 69 -7.25 -7.15 -6.17
C TYR A 69 -7.68 -6.82 -4.74
N VAL A 70 -8.95 -7.04 -4.42
CA VAL A 70 -9.47 -6.96 -3.05
C VAL A 70 -10.40 -8.14 -2.82
N ALA A 71 -10.17 -8.90 -1.76
CA ALA A 71 -10.99 -10.06 -1.43
C ALA A 71 -11.06 -10.30 0.08
N SER A 72 -12.05 -11.08 0.49
CA SER A 72 -12.18 -11.60 1.86
C SER A 72 -12.27 -13.11 1.85
N PHE A 73 -11.59 -13.75 2.80
CA PHE A 73 -11.45 -15.19 2.91
C PHE A 73 -11.98 -15.67 4.27
N GLY A 74 -12.83 -16.69 4.25
CA GLY A 74 -13.18 -17.45 5.44
C GLY A 74 -12.10 -18.48 5.77
N ILE A 75 -11.58 -18.46 6.99
CA ILE A 75 -10.54 -19.37 7.46
C ILE A 75 -11.10 -20.79 7.58
N SER A 76 -12.27 -20.93 8.20
CA SER A 76 -12.91 -22.21 8.53
C SER A 76 -13.53 -22.92 7.32
N ASN A 77 -14.11 -22.14 6.39
CA ASN A 77 -14.87 -22.67 5.27
C ASN A 77 -14.13 -22.60 3.92
N GLY A 78 -12.98 -21.91 3.88
CA GLY A 78 -12.19 -21.71 2.66
C GLY A 78 -12.89 -20.86 1.59
N GLN A 79 -14.01 -20.20 1.91
CA GLN A 79 -14.73 -19.38 0.96
C GLN A 79 -13.96 -18.08 0.68
N THR A 80 -13.91 -17.70 -0.59
CA THR A 80 -13.34 -16.43 -1.04
C THR A 80 -14.45 -15.58 -1.63
N THR A 81 -14.58 -14.36 -1.13
CA THR A 81 -15.45 -13.32 -1.68
C THR A 81 -14.57 -12.27 -2.31
N GLU A 82 -14.53 -12.25 -3.64
CA GLU A 82 -13.88 -11.18 -4.39
C GLU A 82 -14.75 -9.91 -4.32
N LEU A 83 -14.11 -8.80 -3.94
CA LEU A 83 -14.74 -7.47 -3.87
C LEU A 83 -14.31 -6.60 -5.05
N PHE A 84 -13.10 -6.83 -5.58
CA PHE A 84 -12.54 -6.13 -6.73
C PHE A 84 -11.42 -6.93 -7.38
N ALA A 85 -11.34 -6.89 -8.70
CA ALA A 85 -10.20 -7.38 -9.48
C ALA A 85 -10.02 -6.52 -10.74
N SER A 86 -8.78 -6.13 -11.01
CA SER A 86 -8.36 -5.42 -12.23
C SER A 86 -7.13 -6.09 -12.79
N ASP A 87 -7.32 -6.90 -13.84
CA ASP A 87 -6.26 -7.61 -14.57
C ASP A 87 -5.25 -8.33 -13.65
N PHE A 88 -5.75 -8.87 -12.53
CA PHE A 88 -4.96 -9.56 -11.52
C PHE A 88 -5.52 -10.96 -11.34
N GLU A 89 -4.69 -11.98 -11.58
CA GLU A 89 -5.07 -13.36 -11.28
C GLU A 89 -5.12 -13.55 -9.77
N ALA A 90 -6.11 -14.32 -9.30
CA ALA A 90 -6.24 -14.61 -7.88
C ALA A 90 -4.93 -15.20 -7.34
N LEU A 91 -4.55 -14.78 -6.13
CA LEU A 91 -3.33 -15.25 -5.48
C LEU A 91 -3.34 -16.77 -5.33
N ASP A 92 -2.17 -17.39 -5.54
CA ASP A 92 -2.00 -18.81 -5.27
C ASP A 92 -2.24 -19.16 -3.80
N ALA A 93 -2.54 -20.43 -3.54
CA ALA A 93 -2.89 -20.91 -2.21
C ALA A 93 -1.75 -20.70 -1.19
N ASP A 94 -0.50 -20.81 -1.62
CA ASP A 94 0.68 -20.67 -0.75
C ASP A 94 0.86 -19.20 -0.29
N THR A 95 0.62 -18.24 -1.19
CA THR A 95 0.65 -16.81 -0.90
C THR A 95 -0.52 -16.41 -0.01
N LEU A 96 -1.72 -16.91 -0.28
CA LEU A 96 -2.87 -16.72 0.59
C LEU A 96 -2.65 -17.29 1.99
N GLN A 97 -2.04 -18.47 2.08
CA GLN A 97 -1.72 -19.09 3.37
C GLN A 97 -0.70 -18.24 4.15
N ARG A 98 0.35 -17.75 3.48
CA ARG A 98 1.33 -16.85 4.11
C ARG A 98 0.70 -15.57 4.64
N ILE A 99 -0.15 -14.93 3.84
CA ILE A 99 -0.87 -13.72 4.28
C ILE A 99 -1.78 -14.03 5.46
N ARG A 100 -2.46 -15.20 5.45
CA ARG A 100 -3.28 -15.65 6.58
C ARG A 100 -2.46 -15.87 7.86
N ASP A 101 -1.27 -16.47 7.75
CA ASP A 101 -0.38 -16.73 8.88
C ASP A 101 0.21 -15.44 9.46
N GLU A 102 0.39 -14.41 8.63
CA GLU A 102 0.89 -13.09 9.02
C GLU A 102 -0.22 -12.14 9.51
N ALA A 103 -1.48 -12.42 9.13
CA ALA A 103 -2.62 -11.60 9.51
C ALA A 103 -2.82 -11.61 11.03
N ARG A 104 -2.91 -10.41 11.61
CA ARG A 104 -3.15 -10.23 13.04
C ARG A 104 -4.52 -9.62 13.28
N PRO A 105 -5.20 -9.99 14.39
CA PRO A 105 -6.36 -9.25 14.85
C PRO A 105 -6.01 -7.77 15.05
N GLY A 106 -6.89 -6.87 14.62
CA GLY A 106 -6.75 -5.43 14.84
C GLY A 106 -6.88 -4.59 13.57
N PRO A 107 -6.23 -3.42 13.51
CA PRO A 107 -6.35 -2.52 12.38
C PRO A 107 -5.72 -3.13 11.12
N THR A 108 -6.12 -2.61 9.96
CA THR A 108 -5.47 -2.94 8.69
C THR A 108 -3.98 -2.65 8.75
N GLN A 109 -3.19 -3.61 8.27
CA GLN A 109 -1.75 -3.49 8.15
C GLN A 109 -1.37 -3.50 6.67
N MET A 110 -0.43 -2.62 6.32
CA MET A 110 0.23 -2.62 5.02
C MET A 110 1.58 -3.32 5.16
N SER A 111 1.88 -4.25 4.25
CA SER A 111 3.17 -4.94 4.19
C SER A 111 4.29 -4.01 3.67
N GLY A 112 5.53 -4.49 3.75
CA GLY A 112 6.57 -4.01 2.84
C GLY A 112 6.32 -4.47 1.40
N VAL A 113 7.28 -4.23 0.51
CA VAL A 113 7.20 -4.75 -0.87
C VAL A 113 7.34 -6.27 -0.88
N VAL A 114 6.35 -6.95 -1.44
CA VAL A 114 6.31 -8.40 -1.60
C VAL A 114 6.40 -8.74 -3.09
N GLN A 115 7.12 -9.81 -3.43
CA GLN A 115 7.22 -10.30 -4.80
C GLN A 115 6.19 -11.40 -5.03
N ILE A 116 5.33 -11.22 -6.03
CA ILE A 116 4.35 -12.21 -6.47
C ILE A 116 4.57 -12.41 -7.97
N GLU A 117 4.93 -13.63 -8.37
CA GLU A 117 5.27 -13.97 -9.77
C GLU A 117 6.32 -13.05 -10.41
N GLY A 118 7.26 -12.54 -9.60
CA GLY A 118 8.34 -11.65 -10.06
C GLY A 118 7.93 -10.19 -10.25
N LYS A 119 6.72 -9.80 -9.82
CA LYS A 119 6.27 -8.40 -9.77
C LYS A 119 6.17 -7.90 -8.32
N PRO A 120 6.55 -6.64 -8.05
CA PRO A 120 6.45 -6.04 -6.72
C PRO A 120 5.03 -5.57 -6.41
N PHE A 121 4.54 -5.90 -5.22
CA PHE A 121 3.24 -5.44 -4.71
C PHE A 121 3.34 -5.00 -3.25
N LEU A 122 2.39 -4.18 -2.83
CA LEU A 122 2.04 -3.98 -1.43
C LEU A 122 0.77 -4.77 -1.12
N ILE A 123 0.71 -5.34 0.08
CA ILE A 123 -0.45 -6.08 0.56
C ILE A 123 -1.02 -5.36 1.78
N LEU A 124 -2.30 -5.02 1.69
CA LEU A 124 -3.09 -4.66 2.86
C LEU A 124 -3.75 -5.93 3.37
N SER A 125 -3.75 -6.13 4.68
CA SER A 125 -4.41 -7.26 5.31
C SER A 125 -5.09 -6.85 6.60
N ARG A 126 -6.26 -7.43 6.85
CA ARG A 126 -7.01 -7.24 8.09
C ARG A 126 -7.75 -8.50 8.46
N MET A 127 -7.68 -8.88 9.73
CA MET A 127 -8.53 -9.90 10.30
C MET A 127 -9.74 -9.22 10.95
N SER A 128 -10.91 -9.30 10.31
CA SER A 128 -12.13 -8.59 10.74
C SER A 128 -12.80 -9.28 11.95
N ASP A 129 -12.66 -10.60 12.05
CA ASP A 129 -13.03 -11.45 13.18
C ASP A 129 -12.12 -12.69 13.19
N ALA A 130 -12.36 -13.66 14.08
CA ALA A 130 -11.53 -14.86 14.19
C ALA A 130 -11.54 -15.76 12.95
N ASP A 131 -12.42 -15.50 11.98
CA ASP A 131 -12.63 -16.38 10.83
C ASP A 131 -12.53 -15.67 9.48
N THR A 132 -12.45 -14.35 9.43
CA THR A 132 -12.45 -13.58 8.19
C THR A 132 -11.18 -12.75 8.05
N VAL A 133 -10.39 -13.05 7.03
CA VAL A 133 -9.23 -12.24 6.62
C VAL A 133 -9.57 -11.53 5.31
N SER A 134 -9.40 -10.22 5.26
CA SER A 134 -9.52 -9.44 4.04
C SER A 134 -8.13 -9.02 3.57
N ILE A 135 -7.93 -9.00 2.25
CA ILE A 135 -6.67 -8.58 1.64
C ILE A 135 -6.94 -7.58 0.51
N GLY A 136 -6.02 -6.64 0.33
CA GLY A 136 -5.92 -5.79 -0.83
C GLY A 136 -4.52 -5.88 -1.42
N VAL A 137 -4.40 -6.11 -2.72
CA VAL A 137 -3.13 -6.11 -3.45
C VAL A 137 -3.02 -4.84 -4.25
N MET A 138 -1.91 -4.13 -4.10
CA MET A 138 -1.64 -2.87 -4.79
C MET A 138 -0.32 -2.93 -5.54
N ASP A 139 -0.26 -2.31 -6.71
CA ASP A 139 1.01 -2.08 -7.40
C ASP A 139 1.90 -1.08 -6.64
N THR A 140 3.19 -1.09 -6.98
CA THR A 140 4.16 -0.12 -6.44
C THR A 140 4.37 1.10 -7.32
N ASP A 141 3.58 1.27 -8.39
CA ASP A 141 3.78 2.32 -9.40
C ASP A 141 3.73 3.72 -8.79
N PHE A 142 2.81 3.98 -7.86
CA PHE A 142 2.77 5.23 -7.11
C PHE A 142 4.09 5.50 -6.37
N LEU A 143 4.64 4.50 -5.68
CA LEU A 143 5.91 4.65 -4.96
C LEU A 143 7.06 5.00 -5.91
N ILE A 144 7.11 4.35 -7.09
CA ILE A 144 8.13 4.58 -8.11
C ILE A 144 8.00 6.00 -8.69
N ALA A 145 6.77 6.47 -8.94
CA ALA A 145 6.51 7.80 -9.45
C ALA A 145 6.97 8.90 -8.47
N GLN A 146 6.77 8.70 -7.15
CA GLN A 146 7.21 9.66 -6.14
C GLN A 146 8.72 9.71 -5.93
N GLN A 147 9.45 8.65 -6.28
CA GLN A 147 10.93 8.61 -6.19
C GLN A 147 11.62 9.25 -7.41
N SER A 148 10.89 9.43 -8.51
CA SER A 148 11.41 9.93 -9.78
C SER A 148 11.13 11.43 -10.03
N ALA A 149 10.40 12.08 -9.12
CA ALA A 149 10.02 13.48 -9.15
C ALA A 149 10.94 14.34 -8.27
#